data_AF-H2JEM8-F1
#
_entry.id   AF-H2JEM8-F1
#
_cell.length_a   1.000
_cell.length_b   1.000
_cell.length_c   1.000
_cell.angle_alpha   90.00
_cell.angle_beta   90.00
_cell.angle_gamma   90.00
#
_symmetry.space_group_name_H-M   'P 1'
#
loop_
_entity.id
_entity.type
_entity.pdbx_description
1 polymer ?
#
loop_
_entity_poly.entity_id
_entity_poly.type
_entity_poly.pdbx_seq_one_letter_code
_entity_poly.pdbx_strand_id
1 'polypeptide(L)' 'MSSGIACTCESKDKNNWRIRHYRHNHSAFEHPKYAEHYSDRSTIICLKCHGVWRTKASYVEVLKHEGID' A
#
# COMPACT_ATOMS: atom_id res chain seq x y z
N MET A 1 12.77 8.17 1.23
CA MET A 1 12.18 6.95 1.80
C MET A 1 10.73 7.27 2.15
N SER A 2 9.74 6.63 1.51
CA SER A 2 8.33 6.92 1.81
C SER A 2 7.96 6.33 3.17
N SER A 3 7.86 7.20 4.18
CA SER A 3 7.56 6.89 5.57
C SER A 3 6.11 6.44 5.75
N GLY A 4 5.82 5.20 5.35
CA GLY A 4 4.56 4.58 5.72
C GLY A 4 4.54 4.20 7.20
N ILE A 5 3.46 4.49 7.91
CA ILE A 5 3.20 3.96 9.25
C ILE A 5 2.57 2.58 9.09
N ALA A 6 3.29 1.52 9.49
CA ALA A 6 2.73 0.17 9.46
C ALA A 6 1.49 0.04 10.37
N CYS A 7 0.61 -0.91 10.05
CA CYS A 7 -0.55 -1.21 10.88
C CYS A 7 -0.11 -1.52 12.33
N THR A 8 -0.68 -0.77 13.29
CA THR A 8 -0.43 -0.89 14.73
C THR A 8 -1.52 -1.67 15.47
N CYS A 9 -2.49 -2.24 14.75
CA CYS A 9 -3.52 -3.08 15.37
C CYS A 9 -2.90 -4.34 15.99
N GLU A 10 -3.38 -4.69 17.18
CA GLU A 10 -2.96 -5.90 17.90
C GLU A 10 -3.19 -7.18 17.07
N SER A 11 -4.36 -7.26 16.40
CA SER A 11 -4.63 -8.27 15.37
C SER A 11 -4.62 -7.64 13.98
N LYS A 12 -3.82 -8.22 13.08
CA LYS A 12 -3.69 -7.80 11.69
C LYS A 12 -4.72 -8.53 10.82
N ASP A 13 -5.98 -8.13 10.96
CA ASP A 13 -7.05 -8.62 10.11
C ASP A 13 -7.03 -7.92 8.75
N LYS A 14 -6.89 -8.72 7.69
CA LYS A 14 -6.81 -8.27 6.30
C LYS A 14 -8.11 -7.64 5.81
N ASN A 15 -9.26 -8.00 6.37
CA ASN A 15 -10.55 -7.40 6.01
C ASN A 15 -10.62 -5.90 6.35
N ASN A 16 -9.75 -5.45 7.25
CA ASN A 16 -9.61 -4.04 7.59
C ASN A 16 -8.59 -3.33 6.70
N TRP A 17 -8.12 -3.94 5.61
CA TRP A 17 -7.15 -3.32 4.72
C TRP A 17 -7.82 -2.87 3.45
N ARG A 18 -7.29 -1.79 2.88
CA ARG A 18 -7.74 -1.23 1.62
C ARG A 18 -6.54 -0.85 0.76
N ILE A 19 -6.64 -1.09 -0.54
CA ILE A 19 -5.59 -0.81 -1.49
C ILE A 19 -5.71 0.65 -1.91
N ARG A 20 -4.73 1.46 -1.50
CA ARG A 20 -4.72 2.89 -1.83
C ARG A 20 -4.14 3.15 -3.21
N HIS A 21 -2.98 2.55 -3.50
CA HIS A 21 -2.35 2.64 -4.82
C HIS A 21 -1.81 1.27 -5.23
N TYR A 22 -2.25 0.78 -6.38
CA TYR A 22 -1.86 -0.51 -6.91
C TYR A 22 -0.75 -0.37 -7.95
N ARG A 23 0.33 -1.15 -7.79
CA ARG A 23 1.52 -1.15 -8.67
C ARG A 23 2.06 0.26 -8.95
N HIS A 24 2.20 1.04 -7.88
CA HIS A 24 2.41 2.47 -7.98
C HIS A 24 3.51 2.95 -7.02
N ASN A 25 4.33 3.85 -7.54
CA ASN A 25 5.35 4.56 -6.78
C ASN A 25 5.33 6.04 -7.16
N HIS A 26 5.62 6.88 -6.16
CA HIS A 26 5.93 8.28 -6.35
C HIS A 26 7.19 8.58 -5.53
N SER A 27 8.18 9.20 -6.16
CA SER A 27 9.38 9.68 -5.47
C SER A 27 9.48 11.19 -5.54
N ALA A 28 9.82 11.82 -4.42
CA ALA A 28 10.20 13.23 -4.40
C ALA A 28 11.47 13.51 -5.23
N PHE A 29 12.23 12.46 -5.57
CA PHE A 29 13.48 12.51 -6.34
C PHE A 29 13.30 12.21 -7.83
N GLU A 30 12.09 11.90 -8.29
CA GLU A 30 11.83 11.67 -9.72
C GLU A 30 11.75 12.96 -10.54
N HIS A 31 11.82 12.81 -11.86
CA HIS A 31 11.60 13.88 -12.83
C HIS A 31 10.53 13.47 -13.85
N PRO A 32 9.41 14.22 -13.95
CA PRO A 32 9.03 15.37 -13.12
C PRO A 32 8.91 14.99 -11.63
N LYS A 33 9.06 15.98 -10.72
CA LYS A 33 8.99 15.72 -9.27
C LYS A 33 7.65 15.07 -8.92
N TYR A 34 7.70 14.02 -8.11
CA TYR A 34 6.53 13.21 -7.75
C TYR A 34 5.86 12.53 -8.96
N ALA A 35 6.59 12.29 -10.04
CA ALA A 35 6.07 11.54 -11.17
C ALA A 35 5.53 10.19 -10.70
N GLU A 36 4.31 9.90 -11.12
CA GLU A 36 3.71 8.61 -10.91
C GLU A 36 4.24 7.64 -11.94
N HIS A 37 4.77 6.51 -11.50
CA HIS A 37 5.19 5.44 -12.40
C HIS A 37 4.86 4.07 -11.83
N TYR A 38 4.79 3.12 -12.75
CA TYR A 38 4.48 1.74 -12.45
C TYR A 38 5.60 1.10 -11.61
N SER A 39 5.22 0.36 -10.58
CA SER A 39 6.15 -0.26 -9.64
C SER A 39 5.68 -1.66 -9.25
N ASP A 40 6.63 -2.50 -8.84
CA ASP A 40 6.39 -3.79 -8.18
C ASP A 40 5.81 -3.63 -6.77
N ARG A 41 5.64 -2.40 -6.28
CA ARG A 41 5.09 -2.08 -4.96
C ARG A 41 3.68 -1.51 -5.05
N SER A 42 2.93 -1.70 -3.98
CA SER A 42 1.60 -1.14 -3.78
C SER A 42 1.52 -0.52 -2.39
N THR A 43 0.63 0.44 -2.22
CA THR A 43 0.35 1.10 -0.95
C THR A 43 -0.99 0.61 -0.42
N ILE A 44 -1.01 0.14 0.82
CA ILE A 44 -2.21 -0.31 1.51
C ILE A 44 -2.41 0.51 2.79
N ILE A 45 -3.67 0.71 3.16
CA ILE A 45 -4.10 1.41 4.37
C ILE A 45 -4.94 0.48 5.24
N CYS A 46 -4.75 0.53 6.55
CA CYS A 46 -5.65 -0.13 7.49
C CYS A 46 -6.80 0.81 7.87
N LEU A 47 -8.04 0.39 7.66
CA LEU A 47 -9.25 1.13 8.01
C LEU A 47 -9.49 1.26 9.52
N LYS A 48 -8.79 0.49 10.36
CA LYS A 48 -8.92 0.53 11.83
C LYS A 48 -7.94 1.50 12.48
N CYS A 49 -6.64 1.39 12.18
CA CYS A 49 -5.60 2.25 12.77
C CYS A 49 -5.10 3.35 11.83
N HIS A 50 -5.59 3.39 10.58
CA HIS A 50 -5.19 4.33 9.54
C HIS A 50 -3.69 4.27 9.18
N GLY A 51 -2.98 3.22 9.60
CA GLY A 51 -1.62 2.95 9.18
C GLY A 51 -1.56 2.76 7.68
N VAL A 52 -0.66 3.46 7.01
CA VAL A 52 -0.41 3.39 5.57
C VAL A 52 0.99 2.82 5.36
N TRP A 53 1.12 1.70 4.67
CA TRP A 53 2.44 1.13 4.38
C TRP A 53 2.53 0.58 2.97
N ARG A 54 3.77 0.28 2.57
CA ARG A 54 4.07 -0.26 1.25
C ARG A 54 4.37 -1.74 1.31
N THR A 55 3.84 -2.47 0.36
CA THR A 55 4.03 -3.92 0.21
C THR A 55 4.28 -4.27 -1.26
N LYS A 56 4.63 -5.53 -1.54
CA LYS A 56 4.77 -6.02 -2.92
C LYS A 56 3.39 -6.10 -3.58
N ALA A 57 3.31 -5.79 -4.86
CA ALA A 57 2.09 -5.91 -5.64
C ALA A 57 1.58 -7.36 -5.66
N SER A 58 2.47 -8.35 -5.65
CA SER A 58 2.10 -9.77 -5.56
C SER A 58 1.30 -10.09 -4.28
N TYR A 59 1.58 -9.40 -3.18
CA TYR A 59 0.81 -9.56 -1.95
C TYR A 59 -0.59 -8.97 -2.10
N VAL A 60 -0.69 -7.83 -2.77
CA VAL A 60 -1.98 -7.19 -3.06
C VAL A 60 -2.83 -8.03 -4.02
N GLU A 61 -2.23 -8.74 -4.96
CA GLU A 61 -2.97 -9.71 -5.79
C GLU A 61 -3.64 -10.80 -4.94
N VAL A 62 -2.93 -11.32 -3.93
CA VAL A 62 -3.51 -12.29 -3.00
C VAL A 62 -4.70 -11.68 -2.26
N LEU A 63 -4.58 -10.45 -1.78
CA LEU A 63 -5.69 -9.75 -1.10
C LEU A 63 -6.90 -9.57 -2.02
N LYS A 64 -6.70 -9.20 -3.28
CA LYS A 64 -7.77 -9.11 -4.28
C LYS A 64 -8.44 -10.46 -4.54
N HIS A 65 -7.66 -11.54 -4.63
CA HIS A 65 -8.20 -12.89 -4.76
C HIS A 65 -9.02 -13.32 -3.53
N GLU A 66 -8.67 -12.81 -2.35
CA GLU A 66 -9.43 -13.00 -1.10
C GLU A 66 -10.64 -12.04 -1.00
N GLY A 67 -10.90 -11.20 -2.01
CA GLY A 67 -12.05 -10.28 -2.06
C GLY A 67 -11.84 -8.97 -1.32
N ILE A 68 -10.59 -8.55 -1.08
CA ILE A 68 -10.23 -7.32 -0.36
C ILE A 68 -9.79 -6.26 -1.38
N ASP A 69 -10.46 -5.10 -1.38
CA ASP A 69 -10.18 -3.93 -2.24
C ASP A 69 -9.76 -2.68 -1.48
#